data_AF-A0A841J1C8-F1
#
_entry.id   AF-A0A841J1C8-F1
#
_cell.length_a   1.000
_cell.length_b   1.000
_cell.length_c   1.000
_cell.angle_alpha   90.00
_cell.angle_beta   90.00
_cell.angle_gamma   90.00
#
_symmetry.space_group_name_H-M   'P 1'
#
loop_
_entity.id
_entity.type
_entity.pdbx_description
1 polymer ?
#
loop_
_entity_poly.entity_id
_entity_poly.type
_entity_poly.pdbx_seq_one_letter_code
_entity_poly.pdbx_strand_id
1 'polypeptide(L)'
;MTAPAACPFVWHDLMTNDVAAASAFYTAVFGWTIVDPADADMPYWHIQADGRPIGGMMAIPDEAKAHGARPGWFGYIGVPDLDAALASAVAAGAQVHKGPTEITDTGRFAILADPQGAIFYLFAPTGEPSGDTPDPMAPGTFVWAELTTPDRVAAQDFYYGQFGWTADTAMPMGGEDVYQLFAIDGQARGAMMRQMSPDMPTGWLFYTGVADVDAALARAQEQGARILHGPSEVPGGAWIVQALDPQGAAFAFVGMRAS
;
A
#
# COMPACT_ATOMS: atom_id res chain seq x y z
N MET A 1 -26.09 -11.95 11.93
CA MET A 1 -25.34 -11.21 10.89
C MET A 1 -24.07 -12.00 10.67
N THR A 2 -23.84 -12.50 9.45
CA THR A 2 -22.57 -13.15 9.07
C THR A 2 -21.45 -12.13 9.13
N ALA A 3 -20.26 -12.54 9.58
CA ALA A 3 -19.08 -11.68 9.56
C ALA A 3 -18.80 -11.23 8.11
N PRO A 4 -18.37 -9.98 7.89
CA PRO A 4 -17.98 -9.52 6.55
C PRO A 4 -16.86 -10.41 5.98
N ALA A 5 -16.85 -10.58 4.66
CA ALA A 5 -15.80 -11.31 3.97
C ALA A 5 -14.44 -10.63 4.21
N ALA A 6 -13.37 -11.41 4.34
CA ALA A 6 -12.02 -10.88 4.44
C ALA A 6 -11.60 -10.22 3.13
N CYS A 7 -11.37 -8.92 3.17
CA CYS A 7 -11.03 -8.10 2.01
C CYS A 7 -9.57 -7.63 2.14
N PRO A 8 -8.58 -8.37 1.62
CA PRO A 8 -7.17 -7.98 1.72
C PRO A 8 -6.81 -6.87 0.73
N PHE A 9 -5.62 -6.28 0.91
CA PHE A 9 -4.97 -5.59 -0.19
C PHE A 9 -4.58 -6.61 -1.27
N VAL A 10 -4.99 -6.34 -2.52
CA VAL A 10 -4.80 -7.24 -3.67
C VAL A 10 -3.90 -6.65 -4.75
N TRP A 11 -3.65 -5.34 -4.71
CA TRP A 11 -2.86 -4.63 -5.71
C TRP A 11 -2.30 -3.32 -5.17
N HIS A 12 -1.24 -2.80 -5.78
CA HIS A 12 -0.64 -1.52 -5.41
C HIS A 12 -0.22 -0.74 -6.64
N ASP A 13 -0.61 0.52 -6.72
CA ASP A 13 -0.17 1.42 -7.79
C ASP A 13 0.74 2.52 -7.25
N LEU A 14 1.82 2.76 -7.98
CA LEU A 14 2.58 3.99 -7.89
C LEU A 14 2.03 5.02 -8.87
N MET A 15 1.61 6.17 -8.36
CA MET A 15 1.47 7.36 -9.18
C MET A 15 2.72 8.22 -9.03
N THR A 16 3.34 8.60 -10.15
CA THR A 16 4.59 9.39 -10.13
C THR A 16 4.57 10.54 -11.14
N ASN A 17 5.47 11.52 -10.95
CA ASN A 17 5.68 12.62 -11.88
C ASN A 17 6.69 12.28 -12.99
N ASP A 18 7.48 11.22 -12.81
CA ASP A 18 8.46 10.75 -13.79
C ASP A 18 8.51 9.21 -13.76
N VAL A 19 7.77 8.60 -14.68
CA VAL A 19 7.63 7.14 -14.78
C VAL A 19 8.95 6.48 -15.13
N ALA A 20 9.77 7.09 -16.00
CA ALA A 20 11.05 6.53 -16.42
C ALA A 20 12.05 6.52 -15.26
N ALA A 21 12.14 7.63 -14.53
CA ALA A 21 13.02 7.73 -13.36
C ALA A 21 12.58 6.80 -12.22
N ALA A 22 11.27 6.74 -11.94
CA ALA A 22 10.73 5.80 -10.96
C ALA A 22 10.97 4.34 -11.39
N SER A 23 10.82 4.02 -12.68
CA SER A 23 11.12 2.68 -13.20
C SER A 23 12.55 2.27 -12.90
N ALA A 24 13.51 3.12 -13.29
CA ALA A 24 14.94 2.86 -13.06
C ALA A 24 15.25 2.70 -11.57
N PHE A 25 14.65 3.55 -10.73
CA PHE A 25 14.80 3.49 -9.27
C PHE A 25 14.35 2.14 -8.70
N TYR A 26 13.09 1.75 -8.93
CA TYR A 26 12.53 0.54 -8.32
C TYR A 26 13.13 -0.75 -8.91
N THR A 27 13.52 -0.75 -10.18
CA THR A 27 14.31 -1.85 -10.76
C THR A 27 15.66 -1.99 -10.05
N ALA A 28 16.38 -0.89 -9.78
CA ALA A 28 17.66 -0.96 -9.08
C ALA A 28 17.51 -1.40 -7.61
N VAL A 29 16.53 -0.85 -6.89
CA VAL A 29 16.36 -1.07 -5.44
C VAL A 29 15.75 -2.44 -5.12
N PHE A 30 14.75 -2.89 -5.89
CA PHE A 30 14.06 -4.15 -5.59
C PHE A 30 14.28 -5.26 -6.62
N GLY A 31 14.91 -4.96 -7.76
CA GLY A 31 15.04 -5.93 -8.85
C GLY A 31 13.71 -6.16 -9.59
N TRP A 32 12.75 -5.24 -9.46
CA TRP A 32 11.47 -5.36 -10.15
C TRP A 32 11.63 -5.24 -11.66
N THR A 33 10.84 -6.04 -12.37
CA THR A 33 10.64 -5.89 -13.81
C THR A 33 9.44 -4.97 -14.02
N ILE A 34 9.62 -3.90 -14.78
CA ILE A 34 8.58 -2.91 -15.05
C ILE A 34 8.29 -2.96 -16.54
N VAL A 35 7.12 -3.48 -16.89
CA VAL A 35 6.73 -3.78 -18.26
C VAL A 35 6.15 -2.53 -18.90
N ASP A 36 6.79 -2.10 -19.99
CA ASP A 36 6.35 -0.96 -20.79
C ASP A 36 4.97 -1.24 -21.44
N PRO A 37 3.96 -0.38 -21.26
CA PRO A 37 2.64 -0.51 -21.89
C PRO A 37 2.67 -0.28 -23.41
N ALA A 38 3.82 0.05 -23.99
CA ALA A 38 3.98 0.47 -25.38
C ALA A 38 3.08 1.69 -25.69
N ASP A 39 2.50 1.75 -26.89
CA ASP A 39 1.71 2.90 -27.37
C ASP A 39 0.25 2.90 -26.87
N ALA A 40 0.00 2.48 -25.61
CA ALA A 40 -1.35 2.50 -25.03
C ALA A 40 -1.88 3.93 -24.82
N ASP A 41 -3.15 4.18 -25.13
CA ASP A 41 -3.80 5.50 -24.94
C ASP A 41 -3.80 5.97 -23.47
N MET A 42 -3.87 5.02 -22.53
CA MET A 42 -3.68 5.26 -21.09
C MET A 42 -2.53 4.36 -20.60
N PRO A 43 -1.28 4.84 -20.66
CA PRO A 43 -0.11 4.04 -20.32
C PRO A 43 -0.14 3.58 -18.86
N TYR A 44 0.01 2.26 -18.67
CA TYR A 44 0.03 1.62 -17.37
C TYR A 44 1.13 0.54 -17.31
N TRP A 45 2.18 0.80 -16.54
CA TRP A 45 3.34 -0.07 -16.44
C TRP A 45 3.07 -1.15 -15.40
N HIS A 46 3.05 -2.42 -15.82
CA HIS A 46 2.90 -3.52 -14.89
C HIS A 46 4.22 -3.79 -14.17
N ILE A 47 4.15 -3.92 -12.85
CA ILE A 47 5.30 -4.22 -12.00
C ILE A 47 5.28 -5.69 -11.64
N GLN A 48 6.41 -6.36 -11.83
CA GLN A 48 6.60 -7.76 -11.50
C GLN A 48 7.79 -7.96 -10.57
N ALA A 49 7.62 -8.83 -9.58
CA ALA A 49 8.71 -9.39 -8.78
C ALA A 49 8.87 -10.87 -9.15
N ASP A 50 10.04 -11.25 -9.65
CA ASP A 50 10.32 -12.64 -10.04
C ASP A 50 9.25 -13.21 -11.00
N GLY A 51 8.91 -12.42 -12.03
CA GLY A 51 7.89 -12.73 -13.05
C GLY A 51 6.44 -12.69 -12.58
N ARG A 52 6.18 -12.45 -11.29
CA ARG A 52 4.83 -12.37 -10.72
C ARG A 52 4.33 -10.94 -10.69
N PRO A 53 3.12 -10.63 -11.20
CA PRO A 53 2.53 -9.30 -11.08
C PRO A 53 2.28 -8.92 -9.62
N ILE A 54 2.69 -7.72 -9.22
CA ILE A 54 2.55 -7.23 -7.83
C ILE A 54 1.89 -5.84 -7.72
N GLY A 55 1.73 -5.16 -8.83
CA GLY A 55 1.33 -3.76 -8.85
C GLY A 55 1.46 -3.15 -10.22
N GLY A 56 1.18 -1.86 -10.30
CA GLY A 56 1.45 -1.07 -11.48
C GLY A 56 1.97 0.31 -11.17
N MET A 57 2.21 1.05 -12.24
CA MET A 57 2.69 2.42 -12.19
C MET A 57 2.07 3.22 -13.31
N MET A 58 1.77 4.48 -13.01
CA MET A 58 1.29 5.44 -13.98
C MET A 58 1.79 6.84 -13.66
N ALA A 59 1.77 7.71 -14.68
CA ALA A 59 1.92 9.13 -14.45
C ALA A 59 0.71 9.65 -13.64
N ILE A 60 0.94 10.58 -12.70
CA ILE A 60 -0.16 11.27 -12.03
C ILE A 60 -1.00 11.99 -13.11
N PRO A 61 -2.32 11.71 -13.21
CA PRO A 61 -3.18 12.39 -14.18
C PRO A 61 -3.17 13.91 -13.98
N ASP A 62 -3.27 14.67 -15.06
CA ASP A 62 -3.20 16.15 -14.98
C ASP A 62 -4.32 16.74 -14.12
N GLU A 63 -5.52 16.15 -14.16
CA GLU A 63 -6.62 16.52 -13.26
C GLU A 63 -6.24 16.31 -11.79
N ALA A 64 -5.60 15.18 -11.46
CA ALA A 64 -5.17 14.91 -10.08
C ALA A 64 -4.06 15.89 -9.65
N LYS A 65 -3.10 16.21 -10.54
CA LYS A 65 -2.08 17.24 -10.28
C LYS A 65 -2.71 18.60 -9.98
N ALA A 66 -3.72 19.00 -10.76
CA ALA A 66 -4.44 20.26 -10.57
C ALA A 66 -5.12 20.35 -9.19
N HIS A 67 -5.48 19.21 -8.60
CA HIS A 67 -6.04 19.12 -7.24
C HIS A 67 -5.00 18.82 -6.16
N GLY A 68 -3.72 18.94 -6.48
CA GLY A 68 -2.65 18.83 -5.49
C GLY A 68 -2.17 17.41 -5.22
N ALA A 69 -2.52 16.42 -6.06
CA ALA A 69 -1.92 15.09 -5.97
C ALA A 69 -0.38 15.17 -6.04
N ARG A 70 0.26 14.23 -5.36
CA ARG A 70 1.71 14.08 -5.25
C ARG A 70 2.08 12.62 -5.52
N PRO A 71 3.36 12.33 -5.84
CA PRO A 71 3.80 10.95 -5.98
C PRO A 71 3.51 10.13 -4.73
N GLY A 72 3.03 8.90 -4.93
CA GLY A 72 2.57 8.06 -3.84
C GLY A 72 2.18 6.66 -4.28
N TRP A 73 2.31 5.73 -3.33
CA TRP A 73 1.81 4.37 -3.45
C TRP A 73 0.40 4.26 -2.88
N PHE A 74 -0.47 3.55 -3.58
CA PHE A 74 -1.87 3.35 -3.18
C PHE A 74 -2.25 1.88 -3.27
N GLY A 75 -2.85 1.36 -2.19
CA GLY A 75 -3.29 -0.02 -2.11
C GLY A 75 -4.76 -0.19 -2.50
N TYR A 76 -5.05 -1.26 -3.22
CA TYR A 76 -6.40 -1.70 -3.59
C TYR A 76 -6.87 -2.78 -2.65
N ILE A 77 -7.95 -2.52 -1.92
CA ILE A 77 -8.66 -3.50 -1.10
C ILE A 77 -9.64 -4.25 -2.00
N GLY A 78 -9.46 -5.56 -2.11
CA GLY A 78 -10.30 -6.44 -2.92
C GLY A 78 -11.64 -6.69 -2.24
N VAL A 79 -12.75 -6.40 -2.92
CA VAL A 79 -14.12 -6.57 -2.43
C VAL A 79 -14.95 -7.41 -3.40
N PRO A 80 -15.89 -8.22 -2.90
CA PRO A 80 -16.72 -9.08 -3.76
C PRO A 80 -17.78 -8.29 -4.55
N ASP A 81 -18.19 -7.13 -4.03
CA ASP A 81 -19.19 -6.25 -4.66
C ASP A 81 -18.77 -4.79 -4.42
N LEU A 82 -18.33 -4.13 -5.50
CA LEU A 82 -17.85 -2.76 -5.42
C LEU A 82 -18.96 -1.78 -5.03
N ASP A 83 -20.17 -1.95 -5.56
CA ASP A 83 -21.26 -1.00 -5.34
C ASP A 83 -21.76 -1.09 -3.89
N ALA A 84 -21.88 -2.32 -3.34
CA ALA A 84 -22.20 -2.54 -1.94
C ALA A 84 -21.11 -2.03 -0.99
N ALA A 85 -19.84 -2.34 -1.28
CA ALA A 85 -18.71 -1.88 -0.47
C ALA A 85 -18.60 -0.35 -0.46
N LEU A 86 -18.77 0.29 -1.63
CA LEU A 86 -18.76 1.75 -1.76
C LEU A 86 -19.89 2.39 -0.96
N ALA A 87 -21.13 1.87 -1.08
CA ALA A 87 -22.26 2.38 -0.32
C ALA A 87 -22.06 2.26 1.20
N SER A 88 -21.52 1.13 1.66
CA SER A 88 -21.20 0.88 3.06
C SER A 88 -20.11 1.83 3.58
N ALA A 89 -19.02 1.98 2.83
CA ALA A 89 -17.92 2.88 3.19
C ALA A 89 -18.39 4.34 3.29
N VAL A 90 -19.21 4.81 2.35
CA VAL A 90 -19.79 6.16 2.39
C VAL A 90 -20.72 6.34 3.59
N ALA A 91 -21.56 5.34 3.90
CA ALA A 91 -22.40 5.37 5.10
C ALA A 91 -21.57 5.41 6.40
N ALA A 92 -20.36 4.84 6.39
CA ALA A 92 -19.39 4.91 7.47
C ALA A 92 -18.51 6.18 7.46
N GLY A 93 -18.76 7.13 6.55
CA GLY A 93 -18.10 8.44 6.51
C GLY A 93 -16.94 8.57 5.53
N ALA A 94 -16.68 7.57 4.68
CA ALA A 94 -15.66 7.69 3.63
C ALA A 94 -16.05 8.75 2.58
N GLN A 95 -15.05 9.48 2.08
CA GLN A 95 -15.22 10.41 0.97
C GLN A 95 -14.89 9.71 -0.35
N VAL A 96 -15.73 9.89 -1.36
CA VAL A 96 -15.45 9.39 -2.72
C VAL A 96 -14.66 10.45 -3.49
N HIS A 97 -13.45 10.12 -3.92
CA HIS A 97 -12.64 10.94 -4.83
C HIS A 97 -12.88 10.59 -6.29
N LYS A 98 -13.08 9.30 -6.58
CA LYS A 98 -13.44 8.81 -7.92
C LYS A 98 -14.43 7.66 -7.77
N GLY A 99 -15.57 7.79 -8.46
CA GLY A 99 -16.60 6.76 -8.49
C GLY A 99 -16.16 5.50 -9.25
N PRO A 100 -17.02 4.47 -9.27
CA PRO A 100 -16.74 3.21 -9.94
C PRO A 100 -16.28 3.42 -11.39
N THR A 101 -15.12 2.86 -11.72
CA THR A 101 -14.49 2.95 -13.04
C THR A 101 -14.15 1.55 -13.51
N GLU A 102 -14.54 1.21 -14.74
CA GLU A 102 -14.22 -0.06 -15.38
C GLU A 102 -12.76 -0.09 -15.84
N ILE A 103 -12.11 -1.23 -15.63
CA ILE A 103 -10.84 -1.63 -16.26
C ILE A 103 -11.17 -2.85 -17.11
N THR A 104 -11.14 -2.68 -18.43
CA THR A 104 -11.51 -3.72 -19.39
C THR A 104 -10.79 -5.03 -19.09
N ASP A 105 -11.55 -6.13 -19.05
CA ASP A 105 -11.11 -7.50 -18.78
C ASP A 105 -10.40 -7.73 -17.42
N THR A 106 -10.37 -6.73 -16.53
CA THR A 106 -9.65 -6.81 -15.24
C THR A 106 -10.61 -6.66 -14.05
N GLY A 107 -11.47 -5.65 -14.03
CA GLY A 107 -12.29 -5.35 -12.87
C GLY A 107 -12.84 -3.94 -12.84
N ARG A 108 -13.40 -3.56 -11.69
CA ARG A 108 -13.89 -2.22 -11.39
C ARG A 108 -13.19 -1.69 -10.17
N PHE A 109 -12.89 -0.39 -10.13
CA PHE A 109 -12.31 0.25 -8.95
C PHE A 109 -12.99 1.57 -8.59
N ALA A 110 -12.81 2.00 -7.35
CA ALA A 110 -13.17 3.33 -6.88
C ALA A 110 -12.06 3.88 -5.96
N ILE A 111 -11.92 5.20 -5.89
CA ILE A 111 -10.92 5.88 -5.05
C ILE A 111 -11.65 6.59 -3.91
N LEU A 112 -11.24 6.31 -2.67
CA LEU A 112 -11.85 6.86 -1.48
C LEU A 112 -10.79 7.44 -0.52
N ALA A 113 -11.23 8.31 0.36
CA ALA A 113 -10.55 8.60 1.62
C ALA A 113 -11.36 8.04 2.78
N ASP A 114 -10.70 7.46 3.78
CA ASP A 114 -11.36 7.16 5.06
C ASP A 114 -11.75 8.46 5.80
N PRO A 115 -12.53 8.40 6.90
CA PRO A 115 -12.95 9.60 7.61
C PRO A 115 -11.80 10.40 8.25
N GLN A 116 -10.58 9.85 8.29
CA GLN A 116 -9.37 10.50 8.78
C GLN A 116 -8.53 11.10 7.63
N GLY A 117 -8.88 10.82 6.37
CA GLY A 117 -8.26 11.37 5.17
C GLY A 117 -7.24 10.45 4.49
N ALA A 118 -7.08 9.19 4.94
CA ALA A 118 -6.17 8.27 4.27
C ALA A 118 -6.79 7.73 2.98
N ILE A 119 -6.05 7.87 1.87
CA ILE A 119 -6.50 7.40 0.55
C ILE A 119 -6.31 5.89 0.41
N PHE A 120 -7.36 5.21 -0.05
CA PHE A 120 -7.32 3.79 -0.40
C PHE A 120 -8.28 3.52 -1.58
N TYR A 121 -8.07 2.39 -2.25
CA TYR A 121 -8.80 2.03 -3.45
C TYR A 121 -9.64 0.79 -3.15
N LEU A 122 -10.87 0.75 -3.67
CA LEU A 122 -11.65 -0.49 -3.69
C LEU A 122 -11.50 -1.13 -5.07
N PHE A 123 -11.43 -2.46 -5.11
CA PHE A 123 -11.36 -3.21 -6.36
C PHE A 123 -12.28 -4.43 -6.33
N ALA A 124 -13.09 -4.61 -7.36
CA ALA A 124 -13.81 -5.85 -7.60
C ALA A 124 -13.33 -6.45 -8.94
N PRO A 125 -12.71 -7.64 -8.95
CA PRO A 125 -12.23 -8.26 -10.18
C PRO A 125 -13.39 -8.66 -11.11
N THR A 126 -13.13 -8.70 -12.41
CA THR A 126 -14.01 -9.42 -13.36
C THR A 126 -13.68 -10.90 -13.31
N GLY A 127 -14.67 -11.75 -13.01
CA GLY A 127 -14.50 -13.20 -12.96
C GLY A 127 -14.12 -13.73 -11.57
N GLU A 128 -13.88 -15.05 -11.49
CA GLU A 128 -13.42 -15.70 -10.26
C GLU A 128 -12.01 -15.23 -9.90
N PRO A 129 -11.68 -15.00 -8.61
CA PRO A 129 -10.32 -14.72 -8.18
C PRO A 129 -9.37 -15.80 -8.70
N SER A 130 -8.21 -15.40 -9.24
CA SER A 130 -7.15 -16.37 -9.50
C SER A 130 -6.77 -17.04 -8.17
N GLY A 131 -6.91 -18.36 -8.08
CA GLY A 131 -6.63 -19.13 -6.86
C GLY A 131 -5.15 -19.14 -6.41
N ASP A 132 -4.28 -18.44 -7.14
CA ASP A 132 -2.88 -18.25 -6.79
C ASP A 132 -2.75 -17.05 -5.84
N THR A 133 -2.82 -17.31 -4.54
CA THR A 133 -2.41 -16.34 -3.51
C THR A 133 -0.87 -16.36 -3.45
N PRO A 134 -0.17 -15.27 -3.79
CA PRO A 134 1.29 -15.24 -3.70
C PRO A 134 1.75 -15.51 -2.27
N ASP A 135 2.96 -16.07 -2.12
CA ASP A 135 3.63 -16.09 -0.82
C ASP A 135 3.82 -14.62 -0.35
N PRO A 136 3.12 -14.20 0.71
CA PRO A 136 3.15 -12.82 1.17
C PRO A 136 4.47 -12.46 1.82
N MET A 137 5.42 -13.39 1.94
CA MET A 137 6.76 -13.18 2.45
C MET A 137 7.84 -13.35 1.37
N ALA A 138 7.47 -13.59 0.12
CA ALA A 138 8.43 -13.69 -0.97
C ALA A 138 9.18 -12.34 -1.14
N PRO A 139 10.52 -12.36 -1.27
CA PRO A 139 11.27 -11.14 -1.56
C PRO A 139 10.75 -10.44 -2.82
N GLY A 140 10.71 -9.12 -2.76
CA GLY A 140 10.22 -8.26 -3.84
C GLY A 140 8.70 -8.03 -3.84
N THR A 141 7.90 -8.68 -2.99
CA THR A 141 6.46 -8.41 -2.90
C THR A 141 6.13 -7.44 -1.76
N PHE A 142 4.90 -6.91 -1.75
CA PHE A 142 4.39 -6.14 -0.61
C PHE A 142 3.97 -7.07 0.52
N VAL A 143 4.59 -6.93 1.69
CA VAL A 143 4.46 -7.88 2.80
C VAL A 143 3.79 -7.27 4.04
N TRP A 144 3.69 -5.95 4.11
CA TRP A 144 3.10 -5.24 5.24
C TRP A 144 2.47 -3.91 4.80
N ALA A 145 1.37 -3.53 5.44
CA ALA A 145 0.73 -2.23 5.26
C ALA A 145 0.61 -1.51 6.61
N GLU A 146 1.11 -0.28 6.68
CA GLU A 146 1.07 0.54 7.89
C GLU A 146 0.25 1.80 7.63
N LEU A 147 -0.79 2.01 8.43
CA LEU A 147 -1.56 3.25 8.42
C LEU A 147 -1.06 4.19 9.52
N THR A 148 -0.66 5.39 9.13
CA THR A 148 -0.52 6.51 10.05
C THR A 148 -1.75 7.42 9.95
N THR A 149 -2.36 7.76 11.07
CA THR A 149 -3.63 8.51 11.10
C THR A 149 -3.75 9.42 12.34
N PRO A 150 -4.49 10.54 12.30
CA PRO A 150 -4.74 11.37 13.49
C PRO A 150 -5.54 10.65 14.57
N ASP A 151 -6.43 9.72 14.18
CA ASP A 151 -7.25 8.94 15.10
C ASP A 151 -7.23 7.45 14.74
N ARG A 152 -6.31 6.72 15.38
CA ARG A 152 -6.12 5.27 15.20
C ARG A 152 -7.39 4.48 15.53
N VAL A 153 -8.13 4.87 16.57
CA VAL A 153 -9.30 4.09 17.01
C VAL A 153 -10.44 4.27 16.01
N ALA A 154 -10.69 5.50 15.56
CA ALA A 154 -11.70 5.75 14.53
C ALA A 154 -11.37 5.07 13.20
N ALA A 155 -10.10 5.09 12.78
CA ALA A 155 -9.65 4.36 11.59
C ALA A 155 -9.86 2.85 11.76
N GLN A 156 -9.46 2.29 12.92
CA GLN A 156 -9.65 0.88 13.24
C GLN A 156 -11.12 0.47 13.12
N ASP A 157 -12.03 1.22 13.74
CA ASP A 157 -13.48 0.96 13.68
C ASP A 157 -14.00 0.99 12.24
N PHE A 158 -13.52 1.94 11.43
CA PHE A 158 -13.85 2.04 10.01
C PHE A 158 -13.42 0.78 9.25
N TYR A 159 -12.12 0.47 9.20
CA TYR A 159 -11.61 -0.64 8.37
C TYR A 159 -12.13 -2.00 8.85
N TYR A 160 -12.26 -2.22 10.17
CA TYR A 160 -12.77 -3.48 10.71
C TYR A 160 -14.25 -3.67 10.40
N GLY A 161 -15.03 -2.59 10.47
CA GLY A 161 -16.44 -2.59 10.09
C GLY A 161 -16.68 -2.81 8.60
N GLN A 162 -15.74 -2.41 7.74
CA GLN A 162 -15.91 -2.49 6.28
C GLN A 162 -15.33 -3.77 5.64
N PHE A 163 -14.20 -4.28 6.13
CA PHE A 163 -13.35 -5.18 5.34
C PHE A 163 -13.06 -6.54 5.97
N GLY A 164 -13.75 -6.88 7.07
CA GLY A 164 -13.52 -8.16 7.76
C GLY A 164 -12.16 -8.27 8.45
N TRP A 165 -11.50 -7.13 8.68
CA TRP A 165 -10.25 -7.07 9.42
C TRP A 165 -10.51 -7.15 10.92
N THR A 166 -9.55 -7.69 11.66
CA THR A 166 -9.67 -7.88 13.11
C THR A 166 -8.44 -7.36 13.84
N ALA A 167 -8.61 -6.96 15.10
CA ALA A 167 -7.47 -6.64 15.95
C ALA A 167 -6.59 -7.87 16.16
N ASP A 168 -5.28 -7.67 16.01
CA ASP A 168 -4.24 -8.56 16.52
C ASP A 168 -3.54 -7.83 17.69
N THR A 169 -2.28 -8.16 17.92
CA THR A 169 -1.44 -7.70 19.01
C THR A 169 -1.34 -6.18 19.02
N ALA A 170 -1.53 -5.56 20.17
CA ALA A 170 -1.25 -4.15 20.38
C ALA A 170 0.14 -4.01 21.02
N MET A 171 1.04 -3.28 20.36
CA MET A 171 2.38 -3.03 20.86
C MET A 171 2.48 -1.62 21.46
N PRO A 172 2.89 -1.47 22.73
CA PRO A 172 3.06 -0.14 23.32
C PRO A 172 4.12 0.70 22.59
N MET A 173 3.80 1.94 22.26
CA MET A 173 4.74 2.92 21.67
C MET A 173 5.23 3.97 22.68
N GLY A 174 4.91 3.79 23.96
CA GLY A 174 5.10 4.77 25.02
C GLY A 174 3.85 5.62 25.23
N GLY A 175 3.63 6.06 26.48
CA GLY A 175 2.38 6.72 26.86
C GLY A 175 1.16 5.82 26.67
N GLU A 176 0.07 6.38 26.15
CA GLU A 176 -1.17 5.67 25.83
C GLU A 176 -1.24 5.22 24.35
N ASP A 177 -0.24 5.56 23.54
CA ASP A 177 -0.22 5.24 22.13
C ASP A 177 0.26 3.80 21.89
N VAL A 178 -0.34 3.15 20.89
CA VAL A 178 -0.06 1.77 20.52
C VAL A 178 0.09 1.64 19.01
N TYR A 179 1.00 0.74 18.61
CA TYR A 179 1.08 0.19 17.27
C TYR A 179 0.15 -1.01 17.22
N GLN A 180 -1.02 -0.84 16.62
CA GLN A 180 -2.07 -1.85 16.63
C GLN A 180 -1.96 -2.72 15.38
N LEU A 181 -1.54 -3.97 15.54
CA LEU A 181 -1.55 -4.92 14.44
C LEU A 181 -3.00 -5.25 14.06
N PHE A 182 -3.26 -5.42 12.78
CA PHE A 182 -4.52 -5.97 12.29
C PHE A 182 -4.27 -7.26 11.51
N ALA A 183 -5.24 -8.15 11.61
CA ALA A 183 -5.24 -9.42 10.93
C ALA A 183 -6.34 -9.49 9.88
N ILE A 184 -6.07 -10.24 8.81
CA ILE A 184 -7.01 -10.63 7.78
C ILE A 184 -6.97 -12.15 7.72
N ASP A 185 -8.13 -12.81 7.88
CA ASP A 185 -8.22 -14.27 8.03
C ASP A 185 -7.28 -14.84 9.12
N GLY A 186 -7.16 -14.12 10.23
CA GLY A 186 -6.35 -14.53 11.39
C GLY A 186 -4.83 -14.45 11.18
N GLN A 187 -4.36 -13.85 10.08
CA GLN A 187 -2.96 -13.57 9.84
C GLN A 187 -2.70 -12.07 9.94
N ALA A 188 -1.70 -11.66 10.72
CA ALA A 188 -1.28 -10.26 10.78
C ALA A 188 -0.81 -9.78 9.40
N ARG A 189 -1.38 -8.68 8.91
CA ARG A 189 -1.10 -8.11 7.57
C ARG A 189 -0.61 -6.68 7.58
N GLY A 190 -0.61 -6.05 8.75
CA GLY A 190 -0.30 -4.66 8.86
C GLY A 190 -0.54 -4.11 10.25
N ALA A 191 -0.43 -2.80 10.38
CA ALA A 191 -0.74 -2.11 11.61
C ALA A 191 -1.28 -0.70 11.37
N MET A 192 -1.87 -0.15 12.43
CA MET A 192 -2.33 1.24 12.48
C MET A 192 -1.72 1.92 13.69
N MET A 193 -1.27 3.16 13.52
CA MET A 193 -0.76 3.99 14.62
C MET A 193 -1.24 5.43 14.50
N ARG A 194 -1.25 6.13 15.64
CA ARG A 194 -1.45 7.57 15.64
C ARG A 194 -0.20 8.25 15.07
N GLN A 195 -0.39 9.35 14.35
CA GLN A 195 0.71 10.26 13.97
C GLN A 195 1.55 10.62 15.20
N MET A 196 2.86 10.38 15.15
CA MET A 196 3.79 10.68 16.25
C MET A 196 4.17 12.17 16.30
N SER A 197 3.93 12.91 15.22
CA SER A 197 4.09 14.36 15.14
C SER A 197 3.06 14.95 14.18
N PRO A 198 2.73 16.25 14.29
CA PRO A 198 1.80 16.92 13.37
C PRO A 198 2.27 16.92 11.90
N ASP A 199 3.57 16.81 11.66
CA ASP A 199 4.17 16.83 10.32
C ASP A 199 4.14 15.46 9.63
N MET A 200 3.86 14.39 10.38
CA MET A 200 3.77 13.04 9.84
C MET A 200 2.50 12.95 8.98
N PRO A 201 2.56 12.49 7.72
CA PRO A 201 1.38 12.45 6.86
C PRO A 201 0.37 11.40 7.35
N THR A 202 -0.91 11.65 7.05
CA THR A 202 -1.95 10.62 7.13
C THR A 202 -1.90 9.79 5.86
N GLY A 203 -1.86 8.47 5.98
CA GLY A 203 -1.83 7.60 4.80
C GLY A 203 -1.25 6.21 5.07
N TRP A 204 -1.41 5.37 4.05
CA TRP A 204 -0.86 4.03 4.01
C TRP A 204 0.60 4.05 3.52
N LEU A 205 1.45 3.29 4.19
CA LEU A 205 2.81 2.97 3.79
C LEU A 205 2.93 1.46 3.59
N PHE A 206 3.39 1.05 2.41
CA PHE A 206 3.53 -0.37 2.06
C PHE A 206 4.99 -0.77 2.11
N TYR A 207 5.26 -1.91 2.73
CA TYR A 207 6.62 -2.44 2.88
C TYR A 207 6.86 -3.55 1.86
N THR A 208 7.93 -3.41 1.10
CA THR A 208 8.44 -4.46 0.23
C THR A 208 9.38 -5.38 1.01
N GLY A 209 9.17 -6.70 0.91
CA GLY A 209 10.09 -7.67 1.49
C GLY A 209 11.42 -7.69 0.72
N VAL A 210 12.55 -7.68 1.42
CA VAL A 210 13.89 -7.78 0.82
C VAL A 210 14.71 -8.88 1.47
N ALA A 211 15.56 -9.54 0.69
CA ALA A 211 16.43 -10.60 1.19
C ALA A 211 17.50 -10.09 2.18
N ASP A 212 17.98 -8.86 1.96
CA ASP A 212 18.98 -8.19 2.80
C ASP A 212 18.65 -6.69 2.88
N VAL A 213 18.35 -6.23 4.10
CA VAL A 213 17.98 -4.83 4.37
C VAL A 213 19.13 -3.86 4.09
N ASP A 214 20.38 -4.23 4.38
CA ASP A 214 21.52 -3.31 4.26
C ASP A 214 21.90 -3.17 2.77
N ALA A 215 21.82 -4.26 2.01
CA ALA A 215 22.02 -4.22 0.56
C ALA A 215 20.91 -3.44 -0.18
N ALA A 216 19.65 -3.55 0.26
CA ALA A 216 18.55 -2.74 -0.27
C ALA A 216 18.72 -1.25 0.08
N LEU A 217 19.12 -0.95 1.32
CA LEU A 217 19.41 0.41 1.78
C LEU A 217 20.54 1.07 0.98
N ALA A 218 21.64 0.36 0.75
CA ALA A 218 22.75 0.87 -0.05
C ALA A 218 22.29 1.26 -1.46
N ARG A 219 21.55 0.36 -2.14
CA ARG A 219 20.98 0.63 -3.47
C ARG A 219 20.03 1.82 -3.46
N ALA A 220 19.15 1.92 -2.46
CA ALA A 220 18.23 3.05 -2.34
C ALA A 220 18.99 4.39 -2.21
N GLN A 221 20.02 4.44 -1.37
CA GLN A 221 20.85 5.65 -1.20
C GLN A 221 21.62 6.01 -2.47
N GLU A 222 22.21 5.02 -3.15
CA GLU A 222 22.90 5.22 -4.43
C GLU A 222 21.97 5.78 -5.52
N GLN A 223 20.70 5.38 -5.50
CA GLN A 223 19.66 5.87 -6.43
C GLN A 223 18.99 7.18 -5.97
N GLY A 224 19.47 7.80 -4.88
CA GLY A 224 19.01 9.11 -4.43
C GLY A 224 17.77 9.09 -3.52
N ALA A 225 17.44 7.95 -2.92
CA ALA A 225 16.38 7.89 -1.92
C ALA A 225 16.73 8.76 -0.70
N ARG A 226 15.72 9.45 -0.16
CA ARG A 226 15.85 10.16 1.12
C ARG A 226 15.35 9.26 2.25
N ILE A 227 16.27 8.79 3.09
CA ILE A 227 15.93 7.96 4.25
C ILE A 227 15.22 8.81 5.31
N LEU A 228 14.04 8.37 5.72
CA LEU A 228 13.22 9.01 6.75
C LEU A 228 13.38 8.32 8.10
N HIS A 229 13.42 6.99 8.09
CA HIS A 229 13.57 6.16 9.28
C HIS A 229 14.35 4.89 8.96
N GLY A 230 15.11 4.41 9.94
CA GLY A 230 15.86 3.17 9.87
C GLY A 230 17.28 3.31 9.29
N PRO A 231 18.01 2.19 9.18
CA PRO A 231 17.56 0.83 9.47
C PRO A 231 17.28 0.62 10.97
N SER A 232 16.11 0.07 11.30
CA SER A 232 15.67 -0.19 12.68
C SER A 232 15.22 -1.63 12.84
N GLU A 233 15.66 -2.29 13.91
CA GLU A 233 15.20 -3.64 14.25
C GLU A 233 13.75 -3.60 14.73
N VAL A 234 12.93 -4.53 14.25
CA VAL A 234 11.56 -4.76 14.70
C VAL A 234 11.46 -6.15 15.36
N PRO A 235 10.43 -6.42 16.18
CA PRO A 235 10.27 -7.74 16.77
C PRO A 235 10.31 -8.86 15.72
N GLY A 236 10.95 -9.96 16.08
CA GLY A 236 11.23 -11.06 15.14
C GLY A 236 12.59 -10.96 14.44
N GLY A 237 13.39 -9.92 14.72
CA GLY A 237 14.78 -9.78 14.25
C GLY A 237 14.91 -9.27 12.81
N ALA A 238 13.80 -8.95 12.16
CA ALA A 238 13.79 -8.23 10.90
C ALA A 238 14.11 -6.76 11.13
N TRP A 239 14.47 -6.08 10.05
CA TRP A 239 14.86 -4.68 10.04
C TRP A 239 14.07 -3.92 8.98
N ILE A 240 13.64 -2.72 9.32
CA ILE A 240 12.86 -1.85 8.44
C ILE A 240 13.62 -0.59 8.05
N VAL A 241 13.31 -0.08 6.85
CA VAL A 241 13.68 1.25 6.38
C VAL A 241 12.45 1.91 5.77
N GLN A 242 12.22 3.19 6.10
CA GLN A 242 11.22 4.04 5.46
C GLN A 242 11.93 5.20 4.76
N ALA A 243 11.54 5.50 3.52
CA ALA A 243 12.22 6.49 2.68
C ALA A 243 11.26 7.18 1.72
N LEU A 244 11.74 8.25 1.09
CA LEU A 244 11.15 8.84 -0.12
C LEU A 244 11.98 8.44 -1.33
N ASP A 245 11.33 8.09 -2.43
CA ASP A 245 11.97 7.99 -3.74
C ASP A 245 12.38 9.39 -4.26
N PRO A 246 13.15 9.48 -5.37
CA PRO A 246 13.58 10.77 -5.91
C PRO A 246 12.42 11.66 -6.41
N GLN A 247 11.24 11.09 -6.66
CA GLN A 247 10.04 11.83 -7.05
C GLN A 247 9.23 12.30 -5.84
N GLY A 248 9.52 11.79 -4.64
CA GLY A 248 8.89 12.13 -3.37
C GLY A 248 7.81 11.16 -2.90
N ALA A 249 7.66 9.99 -3.53
CA ALA A 249 6.73 8.96 -3.06
C ALA A 249 7.34 8.24 -1.85
N ALA A 250 6.56 8.12 -0.77
CA ALA A 250 6.97 7.34 0.40
C ALA A 250 6.91 5.84 0.07
N PHE A 251 7.97 5.13 0.43
CA PHE A 251 8.07 3.68 0.32
C PHE A 251 8.84 3.11 1.50
N ALA A 252 8.66 1.83 1.78
CA ALA A 252 9.38 1.14 2.84
C ALA A 252 9.80 -0.26 2.41
N PHE A 253 10.79 -0.81 3.11
CA PHE A 253 11.16 -2.20 2.93
C PHE A 253 11.57 -2.85 4.25
N VAL A 254 11.41 -4.16 4.30
CA VAL A 254 11.67 -5.00 5.48
C VAL A 254 12.44 -6.24 5.07
N GLY A 255 13.44 -6.62 5.85
CA GLY A 255 14.23 -7.82 5.59
C GLY A 255 15.13 -8.18 6.76
N MET A 256 15.75 -9.35 6.67
CA MET A 256 16.82 -9.71 7.60
C MET A 256 18.11 -8.97 7.21
N ARG A 257 19.09 -8.96 8.12
CA ARG A 257 20.49 -8.70 7.76
C ARG A 257 21.15 -10.00 7.33
N ALA A 258 22.04 -9.93 6.34
CA ALA A 258 22.89 -11.07 6.02
C ALA A 258 23.77 -11.44 7.23
N SER A 259 23.94 -12.75 7.44
CA SER A 259 24.81 -13.33 8.47
C SER A 259 26.29 -13.05 8.22
#